data_AF-A0A1F6NPT8-F1
#
_entry.id   AF-A0A1F6NPT8-F1
#
_cell.length_a   1.000
_cell.length_b   1.000
_cell.length_c   1.000
_cell.angle_alpha   90.00
_cell.angle_beta   90.00
_cell.angle_gamma   90.00
#
_symmetry.space_group_name_H-M   'P 1'
#
loop_
_entity.id
_entity.type
_entity.pdbx_description
1 polymer ?
#
loop_
_entity_poly.entity_id
_entity_poly.type
_entity_poly.pdbx_seq_one_letter_code
_entity_poly.pdbx_strand_id
1 'polypeptide(L)'
;MLQIFLVMENIEKNNLHEREKNPEINKEKEITPEVKAAATMERADILVKEVKSIKQQLQNIMINITQVMQAIQALRQQLQLASSDENISSVEQDKKMIEKLKKKIAGHTDELLKMKENLITAQTIQLSEAEGGEITENLKNKATEMVENLIAQISF
;
A
#
# COMPACT_ATOMS: atom_id res chain seq x y z
N MET A 1 30.20 54.61 -20.69
CA MET A 1 30.32 53.78 -19.46
C MET A 1 29.45 54.26 -18.30
N LEU A 2 29.14 55.55 -18.11
CA LEU A 2 28.28 56.01 -16.99
C LEU A 2 26.79 55.65 -17.09
N GLN A 3 26.24 55.39 -18.29
CA GLN A 3 24.80 55.06 -18.42
C GLN A 3 24.44 53.63 -18.00
N ILE A 4 25.38 52.68 -18.04
CA ILE A 4 25.10 51.27 -17.68
C ILE A 4 25.02 51.10 -16.15
N PHE A 5 25.80 51.87 -15.39
CA PHE A 5 25.83 51.81 -13.93
C PHE A 5 24.51 52.30 -13.30
N LEU A 6 23.89 53.34 -13.89
CA LEU A 6 22.59 53.87 -13.46
C LEU A 6 21.41 52.94 -13.76
N VAL A 7 21.52 52.09 -14.79
CA VAL A 7 20.46 51.12 -15.13
C VAL A 7 20.52 49.89 -14.19
N MET A 8 21.72 49.44 -13.82
CA MET A 8 21.88 48.33 -12.87
C MET A 8 21.38 48.69 -11.45
N GLU A 9 21.66 49.91 -10.98
CA GLU A 9 21.22 50.36 -9.65
C GLU A 9 19.69 50.53 -9.55
N ASN A 10 19.03 50.88 -10.66
CA ASN A 10 17.56 50.97 -10.72
C ASN A 10 16.87 49.61 -10.88
N ILE A 11 17.53 48.61 -11.48
CA ILE A 11 17.01 47.24 -11.56
C ILE A 11 17.09 46.55 -10.19
N GLU A 12 18.14 46.79 -9.41
CA GLU A 12 18.24 46.24 -8.04
C GLU A 12 17.24 46.89 -7.07
N LYS A 13 16.99 48.21 -7.17
CA LYS A 13 16.01 48.89 -6.31
C LYS A 13 14.55 48.52 -6.62
N ASN A 14 14.22 48.19 -7.87
CA ASN A 14 12.87 47.70 -8.22
C ASN A 14 12.64 46.22 -7.87
N ASN A 15 13.68 45.38 -7.85
CA ASN A 15 13.54 43.96 -7.46
C ASN A 15 13.46 43.74 -5.94
N LEU A 16 13.71 44.76 -5.11
CA LEU A 16 13.63 44.67 -3.66
C LEU A 16 12.28 45.13 -3.08
N HIS A 17 11.41 45.78 -3.87
CA HIS A 17 10.11 46.28 -3.40
C HIS A 17 8.89 45.46 -3.85
N GLU A 18 9.06 44.36 -4.59
CA GLU A 18 7.98 43.40 -4.89
C GLU A 18 7.95 42.19 -3.93
N ARG A 19 8.78 42.20 -2.87
CA ARG A 19 8.84 41.10 -1.89
C ARG A 19 7.97 41.27 -0.65
N GLU A 20 7.16 42.33 -0.58
CA GLU A 20 6.21 42.54 0.50
C GLU A 20 4.81 42.84 -0.03
N LYS A 21 4.11 41.78 -0.44
CA LYS A 21 2.69 41.49 -0.12
C LYS A 21 2.19 40.40 -1.06
N ASN A 22 2.48 39.16 -0.66
CA ASN A 22 1.46 38.14 -0.84
C ASN A 22 1.51 37.16 0.33
N PRO A 23 0.71 37.34 1.40
CA PRO A 23 0.41 36.27 2.33
C PRO A 23 -0.65 35.36 1.67
N GLU A 24 -0.42 34.92 0.43
CA GLU A 24 -1.27 33.92 -0.18
C GLU A 24 -0.73 32.54 0.16
N ILE A 25 -1.40 31.96 1.16
CA ILE A 25 -1.82 30.57 1.14
C ILE A 25 -0.66 29.61 1.44
N ASN A 26 -0.11 29.72 2.66
CA ASN A 26 0.22 28.51 3.40
C ASN A 26 -1.09 27.80 3.79
N LYS A 27 -1.81 27.24 2.80
CA LYS A 27 -2.70 26.11 3.06
C LYS A 27 -1.80 24.89 3.14
N GLU A 28 -1.02 24.79 4.21
CA GLU A 28 -1.00 23.53 4.92
C GLU A 28 -2.47 23.23 5.21
N LYS A 29 -3.14 22.53 4.28
CA LYS A 29 -4.37 21.85 4.63
C LYS A 29 -3.92 20.94 5.76
N GLU A 30 -4.19 21.33 7.00
CA GLU A 30 -4.16 20.43 8.13
C GLU A 30 -4.96 19.22 7.67
N ILE A 31 -4.24 18.16 7.29
CA ILE A 31 -4.89 16.95 6.82
C ILE A 31 -5.49 16.38 8.09
N THR A 32 -6.79 16.63 8.26
CA THR A 32 -7.53 16.19 9.43
C THR A 32 -7.36 14.68 9.59
N PRO A 33 -7.42 14.15 10.82
CA PRO A 33 -7.36 12.70 11.04
C PRO A 33 -8.35 11.92 10.17
N GLU A 34 -9.49 12.55 9.84
CA GLU A 34 -10.54 11.99 8.98
C GLU A 34 -10.10 11.83 7.52
N VAL A 35 -9.43 12.84 6.93
CA VAL A 35 -8.91 12.75 5.56
C VAL A 35 -7.78 11.72 5.48
N LYS A 36 -6.92 11.64 6.51
CA LYS A 36 -5.88 10.59 6.59
C LYS A 36 -6.48 9.19 6.71
N ALA A 37 -7.53 9.04 7.51
CA ALA A 37 -8.23 7.78 7.67
C ALA A 37 -8.87 7.33 6.35
N ALA A 38 -9.60 8.23 5.67
CA ALA A 38 -10.23 7.93 4.38
C ALA A 38 -9.21 7.49 3.31
N ALA A 39 -8.08 8.21 3.17
CA ALA A 39 -7.02 7.83 2.23
C ALA A 39 -6.35 6.49 2.60
N THR A 40 -6.18 6.23 3.90
CA THR A 40 -5.62 4.95 4.40
C THR A 40 -6.57 3.80 4.08
N MET A 41 -7.88 4.01 4.22
CA MET A 41 -8.89 3.01 3.89
C MET A 41 -8.98 2.72 2.40
N GLU A 42 -8.94 3.75 1.54
CA GLU A 42 -8.90 3.57 0.09
C GLU A 42 -7.70 2.71 -0.33
N ARG A 43 -6.52 3.01 0.24
CA ARG A 43 -5.32 2.21 0.00
C ARG A 43 -5.44 0.78 0.53
N ALA A 44 -6.05 0.59 1.70
CA ALA A 44 -6.28 -0.74 2.25
C ALA A 44 -7.19 -1.58 1.35
N ASP A 45 -8.25 -1.01 0.78
CA ASP A 45 -9.13 -1.71 -0.17
C ASP A 45 -8.38 -2.16 -1.43
N ILE A 46 -7.52 -1.29 -1.98
CA ILE A 46 -6.65 -1.64 -3.12
C ILE A 46 -5.76 -2.83 -2.76
N LEU A 47 -5.09 -2.79 -1.61
CA LEU A 47 -4.19 -3.87 -1.18
C LEU A 47 -4.94 -5.19 -0.93
N VAL A 48 -6.15 -5.15 -0.39
CA VAL A 48 -6.99 -6.36 -0.22
C VAL A 48 -7.33 -6.97 -1.58
N LYS A 49 -7.71 -6.15 -2.56
CA LYS A 49 -7.98 -6.61 -3.93
C LYS A 49 -6.73 -7.20 -4.59
N GLU A 50 -5.56 -6.58 -4.38
CA GLU A 50 -4.29 -7.09 -4.87
C GLU A 50 -3.94 -8.44 -4.24
N VAL A 51 -4.08 -8.60 -2.92
CA VAL A 51 -3.86 -9.88 -2.23
C VAL A 51 -4.78 -10.97 -2.76
N LYS A 52 -6.08 -10.69 -2.95
CA LYS A 52 -7.04 -11.64 -3.54
C LYS A 52 -6.64 -12.03 -4.97
N SER A 53 -6.29 -11.06 -5.80
CA SER A 53 -5.84 -11.29 -7.16
C SER A 53 -4.57 -12.16 -7.20
N ILE A 54 -3.58 -11.86 -6.37
CA ILE A 54 -2.32 -12.63 -6.28
C ILE A 54 -2.59 -14.06 -5.78
N LYS A 55 -3.51 -14.25 -4.82
CA LYS A 55 -3.93 -15.59 -4.36
C LYS A 55 -4.55 -16.41 -5.49
N GLN A 56 -5.43 -15.80 -6.29
CA GLN A 56 -6.01 -16.48 -7.45
C GLN A 56 -4.94 -16.87 -8.48
N GLN A 57 -3.99 -15.97 -8.76
CA GLN A 57 -2.86 -16.27 -9.64
C GLN A 57 -2.02 -17.46 -9.13
N LEU A 58 -1.74 -17.50 -7.82
CA LEU A 58 -1.02 -18.60 -7.19
C LEU A 58 -1.76 -19.94 -7.36
N GLN A 59 -3.07 -19.96 -7.13
CA GLN A 59 -3.89 -21.16 -7.32
C GLN A 59 -3.84 -21.66 -8.77
N ASN A 60 -3.95 -20.75 -9.74
CA ASN A 60 -3.88 -21.10 -11.16
C ASN A 60 -2.52 -21.71 -11.53
N ILE A 61 -1.43 -21.13 -11.03
CA ILE A 61 -0.07 -21.67 -11.25
C ILE A 61 0.06 -23.07 -10.64
N MET A 62 -0.45 -23.29 -9.43
CA MET A 62 -0.41 -24.61 -8.81
C MET A 62 -1.16 -25.66 -9.63
N ILE A 63 -2.35 -25.33 -10.13
CA ILE A 63 -3.13 -26.23 -10.99
C ILE A 63 -2.33 -26.58 -12.24
N ASN A 64 -1.70 -25.58 -12.88
CA ASN A 64 -0.87 -25.80 -14.07
C ASN A 64 0.33 -26.72 -13.78
N ILE A 65 1.03 -26.53 -12.65
CA ILE A 65 2.11 -27.42 -12.22
C ILE A 65 1.61 -28.86 -12.13
N THR A 66 0.48 -29.09 -11.44
CA THR A 66 -0.08 -30.43 -11.28
C THR A 66 -0.43 -31.07 -12.63
N GLN A 67 -1.06 -30.31 -13.53
CA GLN A 67 -1.41 -30.81 -14.86
C GLN A 67 -0.17 -31.15 -15.69
N VAL A 68 0.87 -30.30 -15.67
CA VAL A 68 2.13 -30.54 -16.38
C VAL A 68 2.82 -31.79 -15.84
N MET A 69 2.87 -31.95 -14.51
CA MET A 69 3.46 -33.14 -13.89
C MET A 69 2.71 -34.42 -14.27
N GLN A 70 1.38 -34.40 -14.25
CA GLN A 70 0.55 -35.53 -14.68
C GLN A 70 0.77 -35.89 -16.16
N ALA A 71 0.81 -34.88 -17.04
CA ALA A 71 1.07 -35.10 -18.46
C ALA A 71 2.44 -35.72 -18.71
N ILE A 72 3.48 -35.25 -18.01
CA ILE A 72 4.84 -35.79 -18.12
C ILE A 72 4.90 -37.23 -17.59
N GLN A 73 4.21 -37.52 -16.49
CA GLN A 73 4.10 -38.88 -15.98
C GLN A 73 3.43 -39.83 -16.99
N ALA A 74 2.32 -39.40 -17.61
CA ALA A 74 1.64 -40.18 -18.64
C ALA A 74 2.53 -40.44 -19.86
N LEU A 75 3.23 -39.41 -20.35
CA LEU A 75 4.18 -39.54 -21.47
C LEU A 75 5.31 -40.51 -21.14
N ARG A 76 5.85 -40.46 -19.92
CA ARG A 76 6.90 -41.39 -19.49
C ARG A 76 6.42 -42.83 -19.42
N GLN A 77 5.20 -43.07 -18.92
CA GLN A 77 4.60 -44.40 -18.94
C GLN A 77 4.44 -44.94 -20.36
N GLN A 78 3.97 -44.10 -21.30
CA GLN A 78 3.86 -44.47 -22.72
C GLN A 78 5.22 -44.80 -23.34
N LEU A 79 6.26 -44.06 -22.96
CA LEU A 79 7.63 -44.26 -23.44
C LEU A 79 8.43 -45.30 -22.64
N GLN A 80 7.81 -45.94 -21.64
CA GLN A 80 8.46 -46.88 -20.72
C GLN A 80 9.72 -46.29 -20.03
N LEU A 81 9.71 -44.97 -19.81
CA LEU A 81 10.78 -44.26 -19.12
C LEU A 81 10.61 -44.41 -17.60
N ALA A 82 11.73 -44.47 -16.88
CA ALA A 82 11.70 -44.44 -15.42
C ALA A 82 11.01 -43.15 -14.93
N SER A 83 10.19 -43.29 -13.89
CA SER A 83 9.55 -42.14 -13.23
C SER A 83 10.58 -41.46 -12.32
N SER A 84 11.43 -40.60 -12.89
CA SER A 84 12.38 -39.77 -12.13
C SER A 84 11.83 -38.35 -12.00
N ASP A 85 11.81 -37.74 -10.81
CA ASP A 85 11.48 -36.31 -10.64
C ASP A 85 12.58 -35.40 -11.22
N GLU A 86 12.84 -35.51 -12.53
CA GLU A 86 13.78 -34.64 -13.23
C GLU A 86 13.24 -33.22 -13.29
N ASN A 87 14.18 -32.28 -13.19
CA ASN A 87 13.98 -30.85 -13.22
C ASN A 87 13.27 -30.40 -14.50
N ILE A 88 11.94 -30.37 -14.45
CA ILE A 88 11.11 -29.78 -15.51
C ILE A 88 11.26 -28.26 -15.40
N SER A 89 11.98 -27.66 -16.34
CA SER A 89 12.32 -26.22 -16.30
C SER A 89 11.11 -25.30 -16.11
N SER A 90 9.95 -25.61 -16.72
CA SER A 90 8.71 -24.86 -16.52
C SER A 90 8.19 -24.94 -15.07
N VAL A 91 8.19 -26.13 -14.47
CA VAL A 91 7.80 -26.33 -13.07
C VAL A 91 8.75 -25.60 -12.12
N GLU A 92 10.05 -25.56 -12.41
CA GLU A 92 11.00 -24.78 -11.61
C GLU A 92 10.75 -23.27 -11.70
N GLN A 93 10.44 -22.76 -12.89
CA GLN A 93 10.08 -21.35 -13.10
C GLN A 93 8.78 -21.00 -12.34
N ASP A 94 7.77 -21.86 -12.43
CA ASP A 94 6.50 -21.68 -11.72
C ASP A 94 6.68 -21.73 -10.21
N LYS A 95 7.52 -22.63 -9.68
CA LYS A 95 7.91 -22.65 -8.26
C LYS A 95 8.57 -21.34 -7.83
N LYS A 96 9.49 -20.79 -8.64
CA LYS A 96 10.10 -19.47 -8.36
C LYS A 96 9.06 -18.35 -8.39
N MET A 97 8.08 -18.42 -9.27
CA MET A 97 6.99 -17.45 -9.34
C MET A 97 6.10 -17.53 -8.10
N ILE A 98 5.75 -18.74 -7.64
CA ILE A 98 5.03 -18.96 -6.38
C ILE A 98 5.76 -18.29 -5.21
N GLU A 99 7.07 -18.48 -5.07
CA GLU A 99 7.84 -17.86 -3.99
C GLU A 99 7.84 -16.33 -4.07
N LYS A 100 7.88 -15.75 -5.26
CA LYS A 100 7.72 -14.29 -5.45
C LYS A 100 6.33 -13.81 -5.05
N LEU A 101 5.27 -14.53 -5.44
CA LEU A 101 3.89 -14.16 -5.10
C LEU A 101 3.64 -14.29 -3.61
N LYS A 102 4.17 -15.32 -2.93
CA LYS A 102 4.11 -15.45 -1.47
C LYS A 102 4.76 -14.26 -0.76
N LYS A 103 5.94 -13.83 -1.22
CA LYS A 103 6.61 -12.63 -0.66
C LYS A 103 5.79 -11.36 -0.85
N LYS A 104 5.13 -11.19 -2.00
CA LYS A 104 4.22 -10.06 -2.24
C LYS A 104 2.99 -10.09 -1.30
N ILE A 105 2.35 -11.26 -1.14
CA ILE A 105 1.25 -11.43 -0.18
C ILE A 105 1.69 -11.03 1.22
N ALA A 106 2.86 -11.53 1.68
CA ALA A 106 3.39 -11.19 2.99
C ALA A 106 3.61 -9.67 3.14
N GLY A 107 4.25 -9.03 2.16
CA GLY A 107 4.47 -7.59 2.17
C GLY A 107 3.18 -6.77 2.22
N HIS A 108 2.18 -7.10 1.41
CA HIS A 108 0.88 -6.42 1.44
C HIS A 108 0.10 -6.70 2.73
N THR A 109 0.24 -7.89 3.31
CA THR A 109 -0.39 -8.23 4.61
C THR A 109 0.22 -7.41 5.74
N ASP A 110 1.55 -7.27 5.78
CA ASP A 110 2.24 -6.45 6.77
C ASP A 110 1.86 -4.96 6.63
N GLU A 111 1.70 -4.48 5.40
CA GLU A 111 1.25 -3.12 5.12
C GLU A 111 -0.18 -2.88 5.60
N LEU A 112 -1.10 -3.82 5.38
CA LEU A 112 -2.48 -3.77 5.89
C LEU A 112 -2.53 -3.72 7.42
N LEU A 113 -1.68 -4.50 8.11
CA LEU A 113 -1.59 -4.46 9.58
C LEU A 113 -1.16 -3.09 10.10
N LYS A 114 -0.15 -2.47 9.48
CA LYS A 114 0.30 -1.12 9.83
C LYS A 114 -0.79 -0.07 9.56
N MET A 115 -1.54 -0.21 8.46
CA MET A 115 -2.66 0.68 8.18
C MET A 115 -3.78 0.55 9.21
N LYS A 116 -4.08 -0.67 9.67
CA LYS A 116 -5.02 -0.90 10.76
C LYS A 116 -4.58 -0.18 12.03
N GLU A 117 -3.30 -0.30 12.43
CA GLU A 117 -2.76 0.40 13.60
C GLU A 117 -2.85 1.92 13.47
N ASN A 118 -2.55 2.46 12.28
CA ASN A 118 -2.67 3.89 11.99
C ASN A 118 -4.13 4.37 12.09
N LEU A 119 -5.09 3.59 11.59
CA LEU A 119 -6.52 3.89 11.67
C LEU A 119 -7.01 3.88 13.13
N ILE A 120 -6.61 2.88 13.92
CA ILE A 120 -6.94 2.82 15.35
C ILE A 120 -6.38 4.04 16.08
N THR A 121 -5.14 4.42 15.78
CA THR A 121 -4.51 5.62 16.36
C THR A 121 -5.30 6.88 15.99
N ALA A 122 -5.61 7.08 14.71
CA ALA A 122 -6.37 8.24 14.24
C ALA A 122 -7.77 8.31 14.89
N GLN A 123 -8.45 7.17 14.97
CA GLN A 123 -9.78 7.07 15.58
C GLN A 123 -9.74 7.33 17.10
N THR A 124 -8.69 6.85 17.77
CA THR A 124 -8.48 7.11 19.21
C THR A 124 -8.30 8.60 19.47
N ILE A 125 -7.49 9.29 18.65
CA ILE A 125 -7.26 10.74 18.75
C ILE A 125 -8.58 11.49 18.56
N GLN A 126 -9.35 11.16 17.52
CA GLN A 126 -10.66 11.79 17.27
C GLN A 126 -11.64 11.61 18.42
N LEU A 127 -11.70 10.41 19.00
CA LEU A 127 -12.57 10.15 20.15
C LEU A 127 -12.12 10.93 21.38
N SER A 128 -10.80 11.04 21.62
CA SER A 128 -10.26 11.81 22.74
C SER A 128 -10.52 13.31 22.61
N GLU A 129 -10.42 13.85 21.38
CA GLU A 129 -10.74 15.25 21.07
C GLU A 129 -12.23 15.53 21.25
N ALA A 130 -13.10 14.60 20.85
CA ALA A 130 -14.55 14.72 20.99
C ALA A 130 -15.03 14.61 22.46
N GLU A 131 -14.38 13.78 23.28
CA GLU A 131 -14.68 13.63 24.70
C GLU A 131 -13.93 14.67 25.59
N GLY A 132 -13.13 15.55 24.98
CA GLY A 132 -12.50 16.70 25.63
C GLY A 132 -11.32 16.36 26.54
N GLY A 133 -10.58 15.29 26.26
CA GLY A 133 -9.55 14.84 27.21
C GLY A 133 -8.60 13.73 26.75
N GLU A 134 -7.95 13.16 27.75
CA GLU A 134 -6.80 12.25 27.65
C GLU A 134 -7.14 10.89 27.00
N ILE A 135 -6.18 10.29 26.29
CA ILE A 135 -6.36 8.97 25.70
C ILE A 135 -6.45 7.92 26.81
N THR A 136 -7.64 7.34 26.98
CA THR A 136 -7.88 6.22 27.92
C THR A 136 -7.86 4.88 27.21
N GLU A 137 -7.69 3.80 27.98
CA GLU A 137 -7.75 2.43 27.44
C GLU A 137 -9.14 2.09 26.88
N ASN A 138 -10.20 2.65 27.47
CA ASN A 138 -11.56 2.47 26.97
C ASN A 138 -11.74 3.10 25.58
N LEU A 139 -11.16 4.28 25.36
CA LEU A 139 -11.16 4.94 24.05
C LEU A 139 -10.39 4.14 22.99
N LYS A 140 -9.24 3.56 23.34
CA LYS A 140 -8.48 2.68 22.43
C LYS A 140 -9.26 1.42 22.06
N ASN A 141 -9.92 0.79 23.03
CA ASN A 141 -10.73 -0.41 22.78
C ASN A 141 -11.92 -0.08 21.87
N LYS A 142 -12.62 1.03 22.13
CA LYS A 142 -13.70 1.54 21.29
C LYS A 142 -13.23 1.87 19.87
N ALA A 143 -12.08 2.55 19.73
CA ALA A 143 -11.47 2.83 18.43
C ALA A 143 -11.12 1.54 17.66
N THR A 144 -10.59 0.53 18.36
CA THR A 144 -10.27 -0.78 17.78
C THR A 144 -11.52 -1.46 17.25
N GLU A 145 -12.58 -1.55 18.06
CA GLU A 145 -13.85 -2.14 17.64
C GLU A 145 -14.49 -1.41 16.45
N MET A 146 -14.44 -0.07 16.45
CA MET A 146 -14.93 0.74 15.34
C MET A 146 -14.16 0.46 14.04
N VAL A 147 -12.82 0.42 14.10
CA VAL A 147 -11.98 0.14 12.93
C VAL A 147 -12.17 -1.29 12.44
N GLU A 148 -12.32 -2.27 13.33
CA GLU A 148 -12.57 -3.66 12.96
C GLU A 148 -13.91 -3.85 12.25
N ASN A 149 -14.98 -3.23 12.77
CA ASN A 149 -16.29 -3.23 12.12
C ASN A 149 -16.25 -2.56 10.74
N LEU A 150 -15.49 -1.47 10.63
CA LEU A 150 -15.32 -0.73 9.39
C LEU A 150 -14.58 -1.55 8.32
N ILE A 151 -13.48 -2.23 8.70
CA ILE A 151 -12.73 -3.13 7.82
C ILE A 151 -13.59 -4.33 7.40
N ALA A 152 -14.40 -4.88 8.32
CA ALA A 152 -15.27 -6.01 8.03
C ALA A 152 -16.36 -5.68 7.00
N GLN A 153 -16.90 -4.46 7.01
CA GLN A 153 -17.90 -4.02 6.03
C GLN A 153 -17.33 -3.87 4.60
N ILE A 154 -16.01 -3.69 4.47
CA ILE A 154 -15.33 -3.49 3.18
C ILE A 154 -14.74 -4.80 2.66
N SER A 155 -14.41 -5.72 3.56
CA SER A 155 -13.86 -7.03 3.24
C SER A 155 -14.98 -8.00 2.85
N PHE A 156 -15.40 -8.00 1.57
CA PHE A 156 -16.30 -9.00 0.98
C PHE A 156 -15.73 -10.42 0.97
#